data_AF-A0A537M609-F1
#
_entry.id   AF-A0A537M609-F1
#
_cell.length_a   1.000
_cell.length_b   1.000
_cell.length_c   1.000
_cell.angle_alpha   90.00
_cell.angle_beta   90.00
_cell.angle_gamma   90.00
#
_symmetry.space_group_name_H-M   'P 1'
#
loop_
_entity.id
_entity.type
_entity.pdbx_description
1 polymer ?
#
loop_
_entity_poly.entity_id
_entity_poly.type
_entity_poly.pdbx_seq_one_letter_code
_entity_poly.pdbx_strand_id
1 'polypeptide(L)'
;MASVPSLQPQLCFADAPPAAQDVARGITRLFFNQDSFALCEVPLPNGRRADMMAIDGKGFITIVEIKVSRADLMGDQKWCDYLGYCDRFYWAVPAGFELAPFETEAFQPDVCGLIVADRYDAAVLREAPMRQLAAARRKAETLRFARRAARRLIGGLDPALASFA
;
A
#
# COMPACT_ATOMS: atom_id res chain seq x y z
N MET A 1 -48.00 -0.35 22.02
CA MET A 1 -46.73 -0.24 22.78
C MET A 1 -45.60 -0.39 21.78
N ALA A 2 -44.81 0.66 21.55
CA ALA A 2 -43.65 0.58 20.66
C ALA A 2 -42.56 -0.24 21.35
N SER A 3 -42.08 -1.30 20.71
CA SER A 3 -40.98 -2.11 21.22
C SER A 3 -39.71 -1.27 21.28
N VAL A 4 -39.14 -1.12 22.46
CA VAL A 4 -37.81 -0.51 22.64
C VAL A 4 -36.80 -1.39 21.90
N PRO A 5 -36.03 -0.87 20.94
CA PRO A 5 -35.01 -1.66 20.27
C PRO A 5 -33.99 -2.13 21.31
N SER A 6 -33.74 -3.43 21.35
CA SER A 6 -32.74 -4.02 22.24
C SER A 6 -31.38 -3.46 21.86
N LEU A 7 -30.82 -2.61 22.73
CA LEU A 7 -29.42 -2.22 22.65
C LEU A 7 -28.60 -3.50 22.76
N GLN A 8 -27.81 -3.82 21.74
CA GLN A 8 -26.86 -4.93 21.75
C GLN A 8 -25.45 -4.35 21.98
N PRO A 9 -24.94 -4.30 23.22
CA PRO A 9 -23.63 -3.71 23.53
C PRO A 9 -22.47 -4.41 22.80
N GLN A 10 -22.71 -5.64 22.33
CA GLN A 10 -21.78 -6.46 21.59
C GLN A 10 -21.42 -5.84 20.22
N LEU A 11 -22.32 -5.06 19.62
CA LEU A 11 -22.06 -4.34 18.37
C LEU A 11 -21.16 -3.11 18.59
N CYS A 12 -21.09 -2.59 19.82
CA CYS A 12 -20.28 -1.41 20.13
C CYS A 12 -18.77 -1.67 19.99
N PHE A 13 -18.37 -2.93 20.08
CA PHE A 13 -16.98 -3.39 20.01
C PHE A 13 -16.77 -4.45 18.92
N ALA A 14 -17.74 -4.61 18.01
CA ALA A 14 -17.57 -5.52 16.89
C ALA A 14 -16.58 -4.91 15.90
N ASP A 15 -15.46 -5.59 15.69
CA ASP A 15 -14.51 -5.19 14.67
C ASP A 15 -15.16 -5.30 13.30
N ALA A 16 -15.22 -4.18 12.58
CA ALA A 16 -15.59 -4.20 11.18
C ALA A 16 -14.52 -4.96 10.38
N PRO A 17 -14.89 -5.64 9.29
CA PRO A 17 -13.90 -6.28 8.42
C PRO A 17 -12.84 -5.27 8.00
N PRO A 18 -11.55 -5.63 8.06
CA PRO A 18 -10.48 -4.70 7.71
C PRO A 18 -10.59 -4.27 6.25
N ALA A 19 -10.55 -2.96 6.01
CA ALA A 19 -10.65 -2.38 4.68
C ALA A 19 -9.28 -1.95 4.15
N ALA A 20 -9.02 -2.22 2.86
CA ALA A 20 -7.74 -1.86 2.23
C ALA A 20 -7.47 -0.34 2.28
N GLN A 21 -8.52 0.48 2.19
CA GLN A 21 -8.44 1.93 2.32
C GLN A 21 -7.93 2.39 3.70
N ASP A 22 -8.26 1.63 4.76
CA ASP A 22 -7.83 1.96 6.12
C ASP A 22 -6.33 1.66 6.26
N VAL A 23 -5.90 0.49 5.79
CA VAL A 23 -4.48 0.12 5.71
C VAL A 23 -3.69 1.14 4.89
N ALA A 24 -4.16 1.52 3.71
CA ALA A 24 -3.53 2.53 2.85
C ALA A 24 -3.41 3.90 3.56
N ARG A 25 -4.43 4.28 4.34
CA ARG A 25 -4.42 5.53 5.11
C ARG A 25 -3.37 5.52 6.22
N GLY A 26 -3.25 4.42 6.97
CA GLY A 26 -2.20 4.24 7.96
C GLY A 26 -0.81 4.34 7.35
N ILE A 27 -0.57 3.61 6.26
CA ILE A 27 0.71 3.63 5.52
C ILE A 27 1.05 5.03 5.03
N THR A 28 0.07 5.76 4.50
CA THR A 28 0.27 7.14 4.02
C THR A 28 0.77 8.05 5.14
N ARG A 29 0.26 7.88 6.37
CA ARG A 29 0.71 8.66 7.54
C ARG A 29 2.10 8.25 8.00
N LEU A 30 2.39 6.95 8.05
CA LEU A 30 3.72 6.43 8.34
C LEU A 30 4.76 7.02 7.38
N PHE A 31 4.50 6.97 6.08
CA PHE A 31 5.41 7.54 5.09
C PHE A 31 5.54 9.06 5.20
N PHE A 32 4.44 9.79 5.42
CA PHE A 32 4.49 11.23 5.63
C PHE A 32 5.40 11.61 6.80
N ASN A 33 5.33 10.87 7.92
CA ASN A 33 6.18 11.09 9.08
C ASN A 33 7.66 10.78 8.82
N GLN A 34 7.98 10.06 7.75
CA GLN A 34 9.32 9.68 7.32
C GLN A 34 9.83 10.51 6.12
N ASP A 35 9.16 11.61 5.78
CA ASP A 35 9.48 12.44 4.59
C ASP A 35 9.42 11.62 3.28
N SER A 36 8.41 10.76 3.18
CA SER A 36 8.09 9.95 2.01
C SER A 36 6.62 10.15 1.61
N PHE A 37 6.34 10.21 0.32
CA PHE A 37 5.01 10.56 -0.19
C PHE A 37 4.49 9.51 -1.14
N ALA A 38 3.24 9.07 -0.94
CA ALA A 38 2.64 7.95 -1.66
C ALA A 38 1.51 8.34 -2.61
N LEU A 39 1.38 7.54 -3.67
CA LEU A 39 0.22 7.46 -4.55
C LEU A 39 -0.38 6.05 -4.44
N CYS A 40 -1.70 5.95 -4.27
CA CYS A 40 -2.40 4.67 -4.35
C CYS A 40 -2.68 4.26 -5.81
N GLU A 41 -2.97 2.99 -6.09
CA GLU A 41 -3.43 2.48 -7.40
C GLU A 41 -2.53 2.93 -8.56
N VAL A 42 -1.26 2.53 -8.53
CA VAL A 42 -0.22 3.00 -9.45
C VAL A 42 0.03 1.99 -10.56
N PRO A 43 -0.39 2.25 -11.81
CA PRO A 43 -0.10 1.34 -12.92
C PRO A 43 1.41 1.35 -13.26
N LEU A 44 1.93 0.16 -13.49
CA LEU A 44 3.31 -0.13 -13.82
C LEU A 44 3.45 -0.48 -15.33
N PRO A 45 4.63 -0.24 -15.95
CA PRO A 45 4.87 -0.56 -17.35
C PRO A 45 4.66 -2.01 -17.79
N ASN A 46 4.69 -2.98 -16.87
CA ASN A 46 4.40 -4.40 -17.14
C ASN A 46 2.90 -4.74 -17.14
N GLY A 47 2.01 -3.74 -17.03
CA GLY A 47 0.56 -3.96 -16.96
C GLY A 47 0.05 -4.35 -15.57
N ARG A 48 0.93 -4.43 -14.55
CA ARG A 48 0.52 -4.53 -13.14
C ARG A 48 0.04 -3.19 -12.61
N ARG A 49 -0.57 -3.22 -11.42
CA ARG A 49 -0.93 -2.03 -10.66
C ARG A 49 -0.48 -2.26 -9.22
N ALA A 50 0.39 -1.38 -8.73
CA ALA A 50 0.79 -1.37 -7.34
C ALA A 50 -0.30 -0.73 -6.49
N ASP A 51 -0.62 -1.31 -5.34
CA ASP A 51 -1.62 -0.73 -4.43
C ASP A 51 -1.14 0.62 -3.92
N MET A 52 0.14 0.72 -3.55
CA MET A 52 0.80 1.99 -3.26
C MET A 52 2.21 2.04 -3.84
N MET A 53 2.60 3.22 -4.30
CA MET A 53 3.98 3.58 -4.63
C MET A 53 4.35 4.85 -3.89
N ALA A 54 5.49 4.88 -3.22
CA ALA A 54 6.01 6.04 -2.51
C ALA A 54 7.40 6.46 -3.02
N ILE A 55 7.73 7.74 -2.84
CA ILE A 55 9.05 8.30 -3.13
C ILE A 55 9.56 9.10 -1.92
N ASP A 56 10.82 8.89 -1.55
CA ASP A 56 11.51 9.63 -0.47
C ASP A 56 12.38 10.79 -0.98
N GLY A 57 12.94 11.58 -0.06
CA GLY A 57 13.84 12.70 -0.38
C GLY A 57 15.14 12.30 -1.12
N LYS A 58 15.51 11.02 -1.16
CA LYS A 58 16.65 10.49 -1.92
C LYS A 58 16.23 9.98 -3.31
N GLY A 59 14.94 9.99 -3.62
CA GLY A 59 14.39 9.43 -4.85
C GLY A 59 14.34 7.90 -4.87
N PHE A 60 14.39 7.25 -3.70
CA PHE A 60 14.12 5.82 -3.58
C PHE A 60 12.62 5.57 -3.67
N ILE A 61 12.26 4.54 -4.41
CA ILE A 61 10.88 4.16 -4.71
C ILE A 61 10.52 2.95 -3.86
N THR A 62 9.44 3.08 -3.11
CA THR A 62 8.89 1.97 -2.32
C THR A 62 7.57 1.53 -2.94
N ILE A 63 7.38 0.23 -3.17
CA ILE A 63 6.07 -0.35 -3.50
C ILE A 63 5.53 -1.05 -2.27
N VAL A 64 4.23 -0.90 -2.03
CA VAL A 64 3.50 -1.61 -0.98
C VAL A 64 2.29 -2.30 -1.59
N GLU A 65 2.16 -3.61 -1.37
CA GLU A 65 0.97 -4.40 -1.72
C GLU A 65 0.15 -4.69 -0.46
N ILE A 66 -1.13 -4.34 -0.48
CA ILE A 66 -2.04 -4.46 0.66
C ILE A 66 -2.82 -5.76 0.55
N LYS A 67 -2.77 -6.58 1.60
CA LYS A 67 -3.54 -7.83 1.69
C LYS A 67 -4.44 -7.81 2.92
N VAL A 68 -5.75 -7.76 2.68
CA VAL A 68 -6.76 -7.72 3.76
C VAL A 68 -7.38 -9.09 4.06
N SER A 69 -7.10 -10.10 3.23
CA SER A 69 -7.48 -11.48 3.51
C SER A 69 -6.40 -12.48 3.13
N ARG A 70 -6.43 -13.67 3.73
CA ARG A 70 -5.53 -14.77 3.35
C ARG A 70 -5.73 -15.20 1.90
N ALA A 71 -6.97 -15.19 1.39
CA ALA A 71 -7.26 -15.54 0.01
C ALA A 71 -6.61 -14.55 -0.97
N ASP A 72 -6.64 -13.26 -0.66
CA ASP A 72 -5.97 -12.20 -1.44
C ASP A 72 -4.46 -12.40 -1.44
N LEU A 73 -3.85 -12.68 -0.28
CA LEU A 73 -2.42 -12.98 -0.19
C LEU A 73 -2.03 -14.21 -1.02
N MET A 74 -2.76 -15.32 -0.90
CA MET A 74 -2.45 -16.55 -1.65
C MET A 74 -2.70 -16.43 -3.16
N GLY A 75 -3.56 -15.49 -3.58
CA GLY A 75 -3.81 -15.20 -4.99
C GLY A 75 -2.68 -14.45 -5.69
N ASP A 76 -1.82 -13.77 -4.92
CA ASP A 76 -0.76 -12.93 -5.47
C ASP A 76 0.53 -13.71 -5.76
N GLN A 77 0.48 -14.50 -6.82
CA GLN A 77 1.60 -15.34 -7.26
C GLN A 77 2.62 -14.62 -8.15
N LYS A 78 2.36 -13.34 -8.45
CA LYS A 78 3.13 -12.54 -9.42
C LYS A 78 3.74 -11.28 -8.81
N TRP A 79 3.75 -11.20 -7.48
CA TRP A 79 4.35 -10.10 -6.72
C TRP A 79 5.83 -9.85 -7.06
N CYS A 80 6.56 -10.88 -7.50
CA CYS A 80 7.94 -10.70 -7.96
C CYS A 80 8.06 -9.75 -9.17
N ASP A 81 7.00 -9.59 -9.97
CA ASP A 81 6.97 -8.69 -11.13
C ASP A 81 7.15 -7.21 -10.73
N TYR A 82 6.87 -6.87 -9.47
CA TYR A 82 6.92 -5.50 -8.95
C TYR A 82 8.34 -5.09 -8.55
N LEU A 83 9.18 -6.07 -8.24
CA LEU A 83 10.55 -5.87 -7.77
C LEU A 83 11.48 -5.17 -8.77
N GLY A 84 11.10 -5.12 -10.05
CA GLY A 84 11.80 -4.34 -11.08
C GLY A 84 11.44 -2.85 -11.11
N TYR A 85 10.55 -2.40 -10.22
CA TYR A 85 9.97 -1.04 -10.21
C TYR A 85 10.12 -0.31 -8.87
N CYS A 86 10.74 -0.94 -7.88
CA CYS A 86 10.99 -0.33 -6.57
C CYS A 86 12.38 -0.69 -6.03
N ASP A 87 12.86 0.17 -5.14
CA ASP A 87 14.02 -0.08 -4.30
C ASP A 87 13.70 -0.91 -3.07
N ARG A 88 12.47 -0.77 -2.57
CA ARG A 88 11.93 -1.49 -1.42
C ARG A 88 10.53 -2.00 -1.74
N PHE A 89 10.25 -3.23 -1.33
CA PHE A 89 8.94 -3.84 -1.46
C PHE A 89 8.44 -4.23 -0.08
N TYR A 90 7.22 -3.81 0.25
CA TYR A 90 6.55 -4.21 1.48
C TYR A 90 5.23 -4.92 1.17
N TRP A 91 4.96 -5.97 1.91
CA TRP A 91 3.59 -6.37 2.18
C TRP A 91 3.02 -5.46 3.25
N ALA A 92 1.73 -5.13 3.14
CA ALA A 92 1.01 -4.48 4.22
C ALA A 92 -0.31 -5.19 4.52
N VAL A 93 -0.59 -5.36 5.80
CA VAL A 93 -1.78 -6.09 6.27
C VAL A 93 -2.47 -5.35 7.42
N PRO A 94 -3.77 -5.58 7.65
CA PRO A 94 -4.46 -5.02 8.80
C PRO A 94 -3.94 -5.59 10.12
N ALA A 95 -4.17 -4.87 11.21
CA ALA A 95 -3.99 -5.42 12.55
C ALA A 95 -4.82 -6.71 12.72
N GLY A 96 -4.22 -7.72 13.35
CA GLY A 96 -4.85 -9.04 13.55
C GLY A 96 -4.76 -10.01 12.37
N PHE A 97 -4.11 -9.63 11.26
CA PHE A 97 -3.84 -10.56 10.16
C PHE A 97 -2.84 -11.66 10.58
N GLU A 98 -3.06 -12.90 10.11
CA GLU A 98 -2.16 -14.03 10.36
C GLU A 98 -0.82 -13.81 9.66
N LEU A 99 0.26 -13.60 10.43
CA LEU A 99 1.57 -13.21 9.88
C LEU A 99 2.44 -14.40 9.45
N ALA A 100 2.16 -15.60 9.94
CA ALA A 100 2.96 -16.81 9.66
C ALA A 100 3.25 -17.07 8.16
N PRO A 101 2.33 -16.81 7.20
CA PRO A 101 2.63 -16.98 5.78
C PRO A 101 3.81 -16.13 5.28
N PHE A 102 4.03 -14.94 5.83
CA PHE A 102 5.10 -14.02 5.39
C PHE A 102 6.50 -14.48 5.80
N GLU A 103 6.61 -15.54 6.60
CA GLU A 103 7.88 -16.17 6.99
C GLU A 103 8.25 -17.35 6.08
N THR A 104 7.39 -17.71 5.13
CA THR A 104 7.63 -18.84 4.23
C THR A 104 8.46 -18.46 3.02
N GLU A 105 9.12 -19.45 2.41
CA GLU A 105 9.93 -19.26 1.19
C GLU A 105 9.13 -18.66 0.02
N ALA A 106 7.82 -18.96 -0.05
CA ALA A 106 6.93 -18.44 -1.10
C ALA A 106 6.82 -16.89 -1.09
N PHE A 107 6.98 -16.26 0.08
CA PHE A 107 6.86 -14.81 0.25
C PHE A 107 8.20 -14.11 0.52
N GLN A 108 9.31 -14.87 0.50
CA GLN A 108 10.69 -14.38 0.52
C GLN A 108 10.91 -13.26 1.57
N PRO A 109 10.88 -13.58 2.87
CA PRO A 109 11.06 -12.59 3.94
C PRO A 109 12.37 -11.79 3.84
N ASP A 110 13.41 -12.38 3.24
CA ASP A 110 14.70 -11.73 2.99
C ASP A 110 14.71 -10.76 1.80
N VAL A 111 13.59 -10.62 1.10
CA VAL A 111 13.41 -9.71 -0.04
C VAL A 111 12.31 -8.68 0.22
N CYS A 112 11.40 -8.98 1.15
CA CYS A 112 10.19 -8.19 1.42
C CYS A 112 10.14 -7.68 2.85
N GLY A 113 9.82 -6.41 3.01
CA GLY A 113 9.39 -5.87 4.29
C GLY A 113 7.94 -6.23 4.62
N LEU A 114 7.54 -5.97 5.87
CA LEU A 114 6.19 -6.19 6.34
C LEU A 114 5.72 -5.00 7.19
N ILE A 115 4.57 -4.45 6.82
CA ILE A 115 3.88 -3.38 7.53
C ILE A 115 2.57 -3.91 8.08
N VAL A 116 2.25 -3.55 9.33
CA VAL A 116 0.89 -3.69 9.88
C VAL A 116 0.31 -2.30 10.03
N ALA A 117 -0.93 -2.10 9.56
CA ALA A 117 -1.57 -0.80 9.59
C ALA A 117 -3.06 -0.88 9.91
N ASP A 118 -3.60 0.23 10.37
CA ASP A 118 -5.03 0.48 10.47
C ASP A 118 -5.35 1.88 9.94
N ARG A 119 -6.59 2.34 10.13
CA ARG A 119 -7.04 3.67 9.66
C ARG A 119 -6.33 4.83 10.36
N TYR A 120 -5.62 4.59 11.45
CA TYR A 120 -5.00 5.57 12.33
C TYR A 120 -3.50 5.69 12.06
N ASP A 121 -2.79 4.58 12.02
CA ASP A 121 -1.33 4.56 11.85
C ASP A 121 -0.84 3.26 11.20
N ALA A 122 0.48 3.15 10.99
CA ALA A 122 1.13 1.93 10.55
C ALA A 122 2.49 1.73 11.24
N ALA A 123 2.88 0.47 11.39
CA ALA A 123 4.17 0.07 11.96
C ALA A 123 4.90 -0.87 11.00
N VAL A 124 6.19 -0.62 10.78
CA VAL A 124 7.08 -1.55 10.08
C VAL A 124 7.47 -2.65 11.06
N LEU A 125 7.03 -3.89 10.81
CA LEU A 125 7.43 -5.06 11.61
C LEU A 125 8.72 -5.68 11.10
N ARG A 126 8.93 -5.63 9.78
CA ARG A 126 10.17 -6.06 9.13
C ARG A 126 10.57 -5.02 8.09
N GLU A 127 11.78 -4.53 8.19
CA GLU A 127 12.35 -3.62 7.20
C GLU A 127 12.55 -4.34 5.86
N ALA A 128 12.17 -3.68 4.77
CA ALA A 128 12.46 -4.19 3.44
C ALA A 128 13.95 -4.00 3.13
N PRO A 129 14.65 -5.06 2.68
CA PRO A 129 16.01 -4.93 2.18
C PRO A 129 16.07 -3.96 1.01
N MET A 130 17.16 -3.19 0.96
CA MET A 130 17.39 -2.21 -0.09
C MET A 130 17.89 -2.90 -1.37
N ARG A 131 17.17 -2.70 -2.48
CA ARG A 131 17.54 -3.20 -3.80
C ARG A 131 17.54 -2.09 -4.83
N GLN A 132 18.68 -1.45 -4.99
CA GLN A 132 18.76 -0.24 -5.82
C GLN A 132 18.29 -0.47 -7.26
N LEU A 133 17.31 0.33 -7.68
CA LEU A 133 16.95 0.44 -9.09
C LEU A 133 18.12 1.00 -9.90
N ALA A 134 18.29 0.46 -11.11
CA ALA A 134 19.15 1.04 -12.12
C ALA A 134 18.77 2.51 -12.37
N ALA A 135 19.76 3.39 -12.56
CA ALA A 135 19.55 4.83 -12.66
C ALA A 135 18.52 5.23 -13.76
N ALA A 136 18.56 4.56 -14.91
CA ALA A 136 17.60 4.78 -15.98
C ALA A 136 16.15 4.42 -15.58
N ARG A 137 15.98 3.31 -14.83
CA ARG A 137 14.67 2.90 -14.30
C ARG A 137 14.17 3.88 -13.26
N ARG A 138 15.02 4.27 -12.30
CA ARG A 138 14.69 5.30 -11.29
C ARG A 138 14.17 6.57 -11.94
N LYS A 139 14.93 7.12 -12.91
CA LYS A 139 14.52 8.33 -13.64
C LYS A 139 13.15 8.17 -14.30
N ALA A 140 12.89 7.03 -14.94
CA ALA A 140 11.62 6.76 -15.60
C ALA A 140 10.45 6.70 -14.59
N GLU A 141 10.62 5.96 -13.49
CA GLU A 141 9.56 5.80 -12.49
C GLU A 141 9.31 7.08 -11.69
N THR A 142 10.35 7.85 -11.35
CA THR A 142 10.19 9.19 -10.74
C THR A 142 9.39 10.13 -11.65
N LEU A 143 9.68 10.15 -12.96
CA LEU A 143 8.91 10.98 -13.91
C LEU A 143 7.45 10.52 -14.01
N ARG A 144 7.20 9.19 -14.04
CA ARG A 144 5.83 8.64 -14.05
C ARG A 144 5.09 9.00 -12.77
N PHE A 145 5.73 8.88 -11.61
CA PHE A 145 5.20 9.26 -10.32
C PHE A 145 4.81 10.74 -10.31
N ALA A 146 5.73 11.64 -10.65
CA ALA A 146 5.50 13.08 -10.64
C ALA A 146 4.35 13.49 -11.57
N ARG A 147 4.33 12.97 -12.80
CA ARG A 147 3.23 13.25 -13.76
C ARG A 147 1.90 12.73 -13.27
N ARG A 148 1.86 11.59 -12.58
CA ARG A 148 0.63 11.01 -12.04
C ARG A 148 0.12 11.82 -10.84
N ALA A 149 1.00 12.21 -9.93
CA ALA A 149 0.66 13.10 -8.82
C ALA A 149 0.08 14.43 -9.33
N ALA A 150 0.76 15.09 -10.28
CA ALA A 150 0.30 16.34 -10.88
C ALA A 150 -1.08 16.19 -11.55
N ARG A 151 -1.31 15.11 -12.31
CA ARG A 151 -2.62 14.84 -12.93
C ARG A 151 -3.73 14.65 -11.91
N ARG A 152 -3.48 13.90 -10.83
CA ARG A 152 -4.48 13.68 -9.78
C ARG A 152 -4.80 14.96 -9.03
N LEU A 153 -3.79 15.78 -8.74
CA LEU A 153 -3.98 17.09 -8.11
C LEU A 153 -4.85 17.98 -9.02
N ILE A 154 -4.50 18.10 -10.29
CA ILE A 154 -5.26 18.91 -11.25
C ILE A 154 -6.69 18.39 -11.42
N GLY A 155 -6.90 17.07 -11.57
CA GLY A 155 -8.24 16.49 -11.67
C GLY A 155 -9.09 16.66 -10.39
N GLY A 156 -8.45 16.78 -9.22
CA GLY A 156 -9.13 17.14 -7.98
C GLY A 156 -9.48 18.62 -7.87
N LEU A 157 -8.65 19.51 -8.44
CA LEU A 157 -8.88 20.96 -8.48
C LEU A 157 -9.89 21.36 -9.56
N ASP A 158 -9.84 20.69 -10.71
CA ASP A 158 -10.74 20.86 -11.84
C ASP A 158 -11.30 19.49 -12.28
N PRO A 159 -12.50 19.12 -11.80
CA PRO A 159 -13.14 17.86 -12.14
C PRO A 159 -13.41 17.66 -13.64
N ALA A 160 -13.47 18.72 -14.44
CA ALA A 160 -13.67 18.60 -15.89
C ALA A 160 -12.44 17.96 -16.58
N LEU A 161 -11.26 18.05 -15.96
CA LEU A 161 -10.03 17.43 -16.45
C LEU A 161 -9.86 15.99 -15.95
N ALA A 162 -10.64 15.54 -14.97
CA ALA A 162 -10.58 14.18 -14.44
C ALA A 162 -11.09 13.12 -15.44
N SER A 163 -11.96 13.50 -16.37
CA SER A 163 -12.54 12.59 -17.39
C SER A 163 -11.58 12.25 -18.55
N PHE A 164 -10.45 12.95 -18.66
CA PHE A 164 -9.43 12.74 -19.69
C PHE A 164 -8.14 12.08 -19.15
N ALA A 165 -8.17 11.61 -17.90
CA ALA A 165 -7.00 11.16 -17.13
C ALA A 165 -6.84 9.64 -17.06
#